data_AF-A0A5S6QEG9-F1
#
_entry.id   AF-A0A5S6QEG9-F1
#
_cell.length_a   1.000
_cell.length_b   1.000
_cell.length_c   1.000
_cell.angle_alpha   90.00
_cell.angle_beta   90.00
_cell.angle_gamma   90.00
#
_symmetry.space_group_name_H-M   'P 1'
#
loop_
_entity.id
_entity.type
_entity.pdbx_description
1 polymer ?
#
loop_
_entity_poly.entity_id
_entity_poly.type
_entity_poly.pdbx_seq_one_letter_code
_entity_poly.pdbx_strand_id
1 'polypeptide(L)'
;MLRTCDRHSTEISECYSEGNNPLQYPFMPALQVGSKSQSVYLPVENCLIPGRQRYDAAKLSDVQRKLLNQCRQVDTSIRLLHCMDLMHTLDFHKDQFLNSFGLDLSDHFVQVPGRLLPAPVMEYKRKKRPTLIRPVNGTWEIGGKQLVEAAACSNYSIVSFLRRNRLNKVAQFCRTVAIASNNLGMRISTKADMLIPVATANDLDWALDLITNVYKQRGLKSPKYLADVKYGVATYCFMQDVLSNVVHKHCAATATKVGLTVNLNMGGINTRIAKDKDAKTYLVEKYTQVLGVYTMRVDPKDKKSPLVRSMVGNTDTNCVRYEASVKVELCPEEAAVSLELQFRECFMSYRSSAGQYPAQVILFVVNVPEKMFQQEIQRKMEALLAAWRSIGNGKRPNVTIVAVIMNHTVHFAVYDKTMTERGATKAPVGTVVGRRITSADGYDYYICSSADAQESGRFTKYHVLYDENKLNADVMQLISYYLCYLGGCTTRSITVPAPAYFSYLACKRAKQHLEYYLESKELTVNPREDTKRSRESLTNAITVHDNIRNTMYFA
;
A
#
# COMPACT_ATOMS: atom_id res chain seq x y z
N MET A 1 -28.69 -26.61 -34.10
CA MET A 1 -30.04 -26.21 -34.51
C MET A 1 -30.85 -25.98 -33.24
N LEU A 2 -31.26 -24.74 -32.95
CA LEU A 2 -32.22 -24.45 -31.89
C LEU A 2 -33.60 -24.88 -32.42
N ARG A 3 -34.26 -25.85 -31.79
CA ARG A 3 -35.64 -26.22 -32.14
C ARG A 3 -36.60 -25.26 -31.45
N THR A 4 -37.49 -24.65 -32.21
CA THR A 4 -38.62 -23.87 -31.70
C THR A 4 -39.78 -24.85 -31.46
N CYS A 5 -40.30 -24.90 -30.24
CA CYS A 5 -41.48 -25.70 -29.92
C CYS A 5 -42.70 -25.18 -30.69
N ASP A 6 -43.51 -26.09 -31.23
CA ASP A 6 -44.78 -25.73 -31.84
C ASP A 6 -45.77 -25.21 -30.79
N ARG A 7 -46.73 -24.37 -31.23
CA ARG A 7 -47.64 -23.57 -30.40
C ARG A 7 -48.57 -24.37 -29.46
N HIS A 8 -48.38 -25.67 -29.29
CA HIS A 8 -49.30 -26.57 -28.57
C HIS A 8 -48.66 -27.31 -27.39
N SER A 9 -47.32 -27.32 -27.25
CA SER A 9 -46.65 -27.91 -26.08
C SER A 9 -46.45 -26.85 -24.98
N THR A 10 -47.00 -27.08 -23.78
CA THR A 10 -46.93 -26.10 -22.67
C THR A 10 -45.69 -26.32 -21.80
N GLU A 11 -45.15 -27.54 -21.78
CA GLU A 11 -43.95 -27.90 -21.00
C GLU A 11 -42.72 -28.15 -21.89
N ILE A 12 -41.55 -27.67 -21.44
CA ILE A 12 -40.27 -27.82 -22.15
C ILE A 12 -39.88 -29.30 -22.24
N SER A 13 -40.18 -30.10 -21.22
CA SER A 13 -39.97 -31.55 -21.18
C SER A 13 -40.71 -32.29 -22.29
N GLU A 14 -41.96 -31.92 -22.56
CA GLU A 14 -42.80 -32.50 -23.62
C GLU A 14 -42.27 -32.17 -25.01
N CYS A 15 -41.85 -30.92 -25.23
CA CYS A 15 -41.27 -30.50 -26.52
C CYS A 15 -39.99 -31.27 -26.90
N TYR A 16 -39.19 -31.70 -25.91
CA TYR A 16 -37.96 -32.48 -26.15
C TYR A 16 -38.21 -33.99 -26.18
N SER A 17 -39.27 -34.50 -25.53
CA SER A 17 -39.65 -35.92 -25.59
C SER A 17 -40.26 -36.33 -26.93
N GLU A 18 -41.01 -35.44 -27.60
CA GLU A 18 -41.54 -35.63 -28.96
C GLU A 18 -40.42 -35.70 -30.02
N GLY A 19 -39.22 -35.21 -29.68
CA GLY A 19 -38.13 -34.95 -30.60
C GLY A 19 -36.96 -35.94 -30.57
N ASN A 20 -37.14 -37.25 -30.41
CA ASN A 20 -36.07 -38.29 -30.43
C ASN A 20 -34.87 -38.07 -29.48
N ASN A 21 -34.94 -37.13 -28.53
CA ASN A 21 -33.91 -36.88 -27.51
C ASN A 21 -34.60 -36.54 -26.18
N PRO A 22 -35.16 -37.54 -25.48
CA PRO A 22 -35.80 -37.32 -24.19
C PRO A 22 -34.79 -36.78 -23.18
N LEU A 23 -35.21 -35.74 -22.44
CA LEU A 23 -34.44 -35.14 -21.36
C LEU A 23 -34.16 -36.17 -20.27
N GLN A 24 -32.91 -36.33 -19.85
CA GLN A 24 -32.56 -37.21 -18.73
C GLN A 24 -32.92 -36.55 -17.40
N TYR A 25 -32.95 -35.21 -17.37
CA TYR A 25 -33.22 -34.42 -16.16
C TYR A 25 -34.39 -33.44 -16.38
N PRO A 26 -35.61 -33.92 -16.64
CA PRO A 26 -36.75 -33.07 -17.00
C PRO A 26 -37.20 -32.11 -15.89
N PHE A 27 -36.84 -32.39 -14.64
CA PHE A 27 -37.17 -31.54 -13.48
C PHE A 27 -36.14 -30.44 -13.21
N MET A 28 -35.03 -30.40 -13.96
CA MET A 28 -34.05 -29.31 -13.82
C MET A 28 -34.56 -28.01 -14.44
N PRO A 29 -34.18 -26.84 -13.89
CA PRO A 29 -34.59 -25.56 -14.46
C PRO A 29 -34.03 -25.36 -15.86
N ALA A 30 -34.78 -24.69 -16.72
CA ALA A 30 -34.30 -24.26 -18.04
C ALA A 30 -33.57 -22.91 -17.96
N LEU A 31 -32.59 -22.71 -18.83
CA LEU A 31 -31.89 -21.45 -19.04
C LEU A 31 -32.72 -20.54 -19.94
N GLN A 32 -33.12 -19.37 -19.43
CA GLN A 32 -33.69 -18.30 -20.24
C GLN A 32 -32.57 -17.56 -20.98
N VAL A 33 -32.67 -17.52 -22.31
CA VAL A 33 -31.77 -16.75 -23.19
C VAL A 33 -32.56 -15.77 -24.04
N GLY A 34 -31.93 -14.67 -24.43
CA GLY A 34 -32.60 -13.58 -25.15
C GLY A 34 -33.15 -12.48 -24.24
N SER A 35 -33.98 -11.59 -24.80
CA SER A 35 -34.58 -10.48 -24.04
C SER A 35 -35.86 -10.93 -23.32
N LYS A 36 -36.36 -10.10 -22.39
CA LYS A 36 -37.66 -10.36 -21.73
C LYS A 36 -38.83 -10.45 -22.71
N SER A 37 -38.74 -9.80 -23.87
CA SER A 37 -39.79 -9.81 -24.92
C SER A 37 -39.62 -10.93 -25.94
N GLN A 38 -38.43 -11.52 -26.06
CA GLN A 38 -38.12 -12.66 -26.92
C GLN A 38 -37.26 -13.65 -26.14
N SER A 39 -37.89 -14.33 -25.19
CA SER A 39 -37.24 -15.32 -24.33
C SER A 39 -37.32 -16.71 -24.94
N VAL A 40 -36.18 -17.38 -25.04
CA VAL A 40 -36.07 -18.79 -25.40
C VAL A 40 -35.60 -19.55 -24.17
N TYR A 41 -36.22 -20.69 -23.88
CA TYR A 41 -35.86 -21.53 -22.73
C TYR A 41 -35.17 -22.80 -23.22
N LEU A 42 -33.97 -23.06 -22.69
CA LEU A 42 -33.13 -24.19 -23.09
C LEU A 42 -32.90 -25.11 -21.88
N PRO A 43 -33.15 -26.43 -21.97
CA PRO A 43 -32.77 -27.37 -20.93
C PRO A 43 -31.28 -27.27 -20.61
N VAL A 44 -30.93 -27.25 -19.32
CA VAL A 44 -29.53 -27.14 -18.87
C VAL A 44 -28.65 -28.27 -19.40
N GLU A 45 -29.19 -29.49 -19.56
CA GLU A 45 -28.43 -30.65 -20.03
C GLU A 45 -28.03 -30.55 -21.51
N ASN A 46 -28.72 -29.72 -22.30
CA ASN A 46 -28.40 -29.44 -23.70
C ASN A 46 -27.48 -28.22 -23.86
N CYS A 47 -27.08 -27.57 -22.77
CA CYS A 47 -26.27 -26.37 -22.80
C CYS A 47 -24.83 -26.66 -22.39
N LEU A 48 -23.88 -26.31 -23.26
CA LEU A 48 -22.46 -26.31 -22.94
C LEU A 48 -22.02 -24.88 -22.66
N ILE A 49 -21.16 -24.70 -21.66
CA ILE A 49 -20.53 -23.40 -21.40
C ILE A 49 -19.44 -23.20 -22.46
N PRO A 50 -19.51 -22.14 -23.30
CA PRO A 50 -18.45 -21.85 -24.25
C PRO A 50 -17.07 -21.72 -23.56
N GLY A 51 -16.04 -22.29 -24.17
CA GLY A 51 -14.67 -22.15 -23.69
C GLY A 51 -14.15 -20.70 -23.74
N ARG A 52 -13.06 -20.41 -23.01
CA ARG A 52 -12.31 -19.14 -23.04
C ARG A 52 -13.11 -17.89 -22.64
N GLN A 53 -14.21 -18.05 -21.93
CA GLN A 53 -14.92 -16.92 -21.33
C GLN A 53 -14.13 -16.34 -20.15
N ARG A 54 -13.87 -15.04 -20.18
CA ARG A 54 -13.18 -14.35 -19.09
C ARG A 54 -14.05 -14.41 -17.83
N TYR A 55 -13.53 -15.05 -16.79
CA TYR A 55 -14.16 -15.01 -15.46
C TYR A 55 -13.80 -13.72 -14.73
N ASP A 56 -14.78 -13.06 -14.13
CA ASP A 56 -14.55 -11.86 -13.34
C ASP A 56 -13.80 -12.22 -12.05
N ALA A 57 -12.56 -11.73 -11.93
CA ALA A 57 -11.73 -11.95 -10.76
C ALA A 57 -12.36 -11.41 -9.46
N ALA A 58 -13.34 -10.50 -9.54
CA ALA A 58 -14.07 -10.02 -8.37
C ALA A 58 -15.07 -11.05 -7.81
N LYS A 59 -15.48 -12.04 -8.61
CA LYS A 59 -16.39 -13.12 -8.19
C LYS A 59 -15.66 -14.33 -7.59
N LEU A 60 -14.33 -14.33 -7.64
CA LEU A 60 -13.52 -15.40 -7.05
C LEU A 60 -13.66 -15.39 -5.52
N SER A 61 -13.89 -16.57 -4.95
CA SER A 61 -13.80 -16.77 -3.50
C SER A 61 -12.38 -16.52 -2.99
N ASP A 62 -12.21 -16.31 -1.69
CA ASP A 62 -10.88 -16.09 -1.10
C ASP A 62 -9.92 -17.26 -1.35
N VAL A 63 -10.43 -18.49 -1.33
CA VAL A 63 -9.66 -19.70 -1.63
C VAL A 63 -9.21 -19.70 -3.10
N GLN A 64 -10.12 -19.42 -4.04
CA GLN A 64 -9.80 -19.35 -5.46
C GLN A 64 -8.81 -18.23 -5.76
N ARG A 65 -8.97 -17.07 -5.14
CA ARG A 65 -8.06 -15.93 -5.28
C ARG A 65 -6.67 -16.27 -4.74
N LYS A 66 -6.59 -16.97 -3.60
CA LYS A 66 -5.32 -17.45 -3.03
C LYS A 66 -4.63 -18.44 -3.97
N LEU A 67 -5.35 -19.42 -4.49
CA LEU A 67 -4.83 -20.39 -5.46
C LEU A 67 -4.31 -19.70 -6.73
N LEU A 68 -5.11 -18.80 -7.31
CA LEU A 68 -4.72 -18.03 -8.49
C LEU A 68 -3.46 -17.20 -8.25
N ASN A 69 -3.35 -16.57 -7.08
CA ASN A 69 -2.16 -15.80 -6.72
C ASN A 69 -0.92 -16.70 -6.58
N GLN A 70 -1.07 -17.92 -6.03
CA GLN A 70 0.02 -18.90 -5.97
C GLN A 70 0.47 -19.33 -7.38
N CYS A 71 -0.47 -19.61 -8.29
CA CYS A 71 -0.15 -19.94 -9.68
C CYS A 71 0.55 -18.79 -10.44
N ARG A 72 0.30 -17.53 -10.05
CA ARG A 72 0.93 -16.34 -10.66
C ARG A 72 2.34 -16.06 -10.14
N GLN A 73 2.71 -16.61 -8.98
CA GLN A 73 4.03 -16.47 -8.39
C GLN A 73 5.04 -17.37 -9.10
N VAL A 74 5.39 -16.96 -10.32
CA VAL A 74 6.43 -17.58 -11.14
C VAL A 74 7.70 -16.74 -11.05
N ASP A 75 8.85 -17.41 -10.89
CA ASP A 75 10.17 -16.80 -10.94
C ASP A 75 10.36 -16.02 -12.25
N THR A 76 11.06 -14.89 -12.19
CA THR A 76 11.27 -14.04 -13.37
C THR A 76 11.92 -14.79 -14.53
N SER A 77 12.86 -15.69 -14.26
CA SER A 77 13.57 -16.45 -15.30
C SER A 77 12.61 -17.36 -16.06
N ILE A 78 11.73 -18.06 -15.33
CA ILE A 78 10.71 -18.94 -15.92
C ILE A 78 9.68 -18.09 -16.68
N ARG A 79 9.28 -16.93 -16.13
CA ARG A 79 8.37 -16.01 -16.81
C ARG A 79 8.94 -15.54 -18.15
N LEU A 80 10.21 -15.15 -18.20
CA LEU A 80 10.87 -14.75 -19.43
C LEU A 80 10.95 -15.90 -20.44
N LEU A 81 11.22 -17.12 -19.98
CA LEU A 81 11.19 -18.31 -20.84
C LEU A 81 9.81 -18.53 -21.46
N HIS A 82 8.74 -18.46 -20.67
CA HIS A 82 7.36 -18.55 -21.18
C HIS A 82 7.02 -17.42 -22.17
N CYS A 83 7.55 -16.21 -21.96
CA CYS A 83 7.37 -15.12 -22.92
C CYS A 83 8.05 -15.42 -24.26
N MET A 84 9.25 -16.00 -24.26
CA MET A 84 9.92 -16.40 -25.50
C MET A 84 9.21 -17.56 -26.18
N ASP A 85 8.78 -18.57 -25.44
CA ASP A 85 7.99 -19.68 -25.98
C ASP A 85 6.70 -19.19 -26.66
N LEU A 86 6.02 -18.22 -26.05
CA LEU A 86 4.86 -17.57 -26.64
C LEU A 86 5.22 -16.79 -27.91
N MET A 87 6.32 -16.03 -27.91
CA MET A 87 6.79 -15.30 -29.10
C MET A 87 7.09 -16.24 -30.27
N HIS A 88 7.76 -17.38 -30.00
CA HIS A 88 8.04 -18.40 -31.00
C HIS A 88 6.75 -19.07 -31.50
N THR A 89 5.79 -19.35 -30.60
CA THR A 89 4.50 -19.97 -30.96
C THR A 89 3.63 -19.04 -31.83
N LEU A 90 3.69 -17.73 -31.57
CA LEU A 90 2.91 -16.74 -32.31
C LEU A 90 3.47 -16.46 -33.72
N ASP A 91 4.75 -16.78 -33.94
CA ASP A 91 5.36 -16.80 -35.27
C ASP A 91 5.21 -15.48 -36.06
N PHE A 92 5.34 -14.35 -35.35
CA PHE A 92 5.00 -13.02 -35.88
C PHE A 92 5.74 -12.62 -37.17
N HIS A 93 6.89 -13.23 -37.46
CA HIS A 93 7.61 -13.00 -38.72
C HIS A 93 6.81 -13.49 -39.95
N LYS A 94 5.88 -14.43 -39.78
CA LYS A 94 4.96 -14.90 -40.84
C LYS A 94 3.64 -14.12 -40.86
N ASP A 95 3.46 -13.15 -39.97
CA ASP A 95 2.24 -12.36 -39.91
C ASP A 95 2.13 -11.44 -41.14
N GLN A 96 1.15 -11.72 -42.00
CA GLN A 96 0.94 -10.96 -43.25
C GLN A 96 0.59 -9.50 -42.96
N PHE A 97 -0.11 -9.21 -41.86
CA PHE A 97 -0.48 -7.86 -41.50
C PHE A 97 0.78 -7.09 -41.09
N LEU A 98 1.61 -7.58 -40.17
CA LEU A 98 2.86 -6.91 -39.78
C LEU A 98 3.80 -6.69 -40.97
N ASN A 99 3.98 -7.72 -41.81
CA ASN A 99 4.82 -7.64 -43.00
C ASN A 99 4.33 -6.57 -44.00
N SER A 100 3.01 -6.40 -44.14
CA SER A 100 2.44 -5.35 -45.01
C SER A 100 2.76 -3.92 -44.54
N PHE A 101 3.02 -3.72 -43.24
CA PHE A 101 3.48 -2.46 -42.67
C PHE A 101 5.02 -2.34 -42.64
N GLY A 102 5.75 -3.35 -43.15
CA GLY A 102 7.21 -3.42 -43.09
C GLY A 102 7.76 -3.56 -41.67
N LEU A 103 6.98 -4.13 -40.75
CA LEU A 103 7.37 -4.34 -39.36
C LEU A 103 7.91 -5.75 -39.16
N ASP A 104 9.03 -5.85 -38.46
CA ASP A 104 9.62 -7.10 -38.01
C ASP A 104 9.87 -7.05 -36.50
N LEU A 105 9.77 -8.19 -35.83
CA LEU A 105 9.90 -8.31 -34.38
C LEU A 105 11.10 -9.18 -34.02
N SER A 106 12.00 -8.62 -33.20
CA SER A 106 13.13 -9.36 -32.63
C SER A 106 12.65 -10.53 -31.76
N ASP A 107 13.31 -11.67 -31.92
CA ASP A 107 13.20 -12.90 -31.12
C ASP A 107 14.10 -12.88 -29.87
N HIS A 108 14.79 -11.77 -29.62
CA HIS A 108 15.65 -11.56 -28.46
C HIS A 108 15.11 -10.47 -27.53
N PHE A 109 15.29 -10.65 -26.22
CA PHE A 109 14.98 -9.61 -25.24
C PHE A 109 15.88 -8.38 -25.43
N VAL A 110 15.30 -7.20 -25.20
CA VAL A 110 16.06 -5.95 -25.20
C VAL A 110 17.06 -5.96 -24.04
N GLN A 111 18.34 -5.95 -24.37
CA GLN A 111 19.41 -5.83 -23.38
C GLN A 111 19.57 -4.36 -22.95
N VAL A 112 19.59 -4.11 -21.64
CA VAL A 112 19.69 -2.75 -21.10
C VAL A 112 20.82 -2.65 -20.07
N PRO A 113 21.58 -1.54 -20.05
CA PRO A 113 22.58 -1.33 -19.02
C PRO A 113 21.88 -1.03 -17.69
N GLY A 114 22.17 -1.84 -16.68
CA GLY A 114 21.79 -1.57 -15.28
C GLY A 114 22.97 -0.99 -14.51
N ARG A 115 22.67 -0.17 -13.49
CA ARG A 115 23.65 0.28 -12.50
C ARG A 115 23.23 -0.14 -11.11
N LEU A 116 24.19 -0.49 -10.25
CA LEU A 116 23.91 -0.81 -8.86
C LEU A 116 24.15 0.43 -8.00
N LEU A 117 23.09 0.95 -7.36
CA LEU A 117 23.23 2.02 -6.38
C LEU A 117 23.81 1.48 -5.06
N PRO A 118 24.66 2.26 -4.37
CA PRO A 118 25.11 1.90 -3.04
C PRO A 118 23.94 1.97 -2.04
N ALA A 119 23.84 0.99 -1.15
CA ALA A 119 22.87 1.04 -0.06
C ALA A 119 23.29 2.08 0.99
N PRO A 120 22.35 2.85 1.57
CA PRO A 120 22.67 3.77 2.64
C PRO A 120 23.09 3.00 3.91
N VAL A 121 23.99 3.59 4.68
CA VAL A 121 24.36 3.05 5.98
C VAL A 121 23.30 3.45 7.00
N MET A 122 22.81 2.49 7.80
CA MET A 122 21.77 2.71 8.80
C MET A 122 22.38 2.97 10.17
N GLU A 123 21.88 3.98 10.88
CA GLU A 123 22.29 4.31 12.23
C GLU A 123 21.31 3.72 13.27
N TYR A 124 21.89 3.09 14.29
CA TYR A 124 21.25 2.57 15.50
C TYR A 124 22.07 2.99 16.73
N LYS A 125 21.66 2.55 17.93
CA LYS A 125 22.41 2.75 19.18
C LYS A 125 22.98 1.44 19.72
N ARG A 126 24.09 1.52 20.45
CA ARG A 126 24.61 0.46 21.32
C ARG A 126 25.19 1.11 22.57
N LYS A 127 24.67 0.76 23.75
CA LYS A 127 25.10 1.37 25.03
C LYS A 127 25.16 2.92 24.95
N LYS A 128 24.10 3.54 24.44
CA LYS A 128 23.95 5.00 24.18
C LYS A 128 24.88 5.61 23.11
N ARG A 129 25.77 4.84 22.48
CA ARG A 129 26.62 5.34 21.37
C ARG A 129 26.00 5.00 20.00
N PRO A 130 26.13 5.87 18.99
CA PRO A 130 25.77 5.53 17.62
C PRO A 130 26.51 4.27 17.14
N THR A 131 25.81 3.42 16.40
CA THR A 131 26.38 2.22 15.78
C THR A 131 25.80 2.09 14.38
N LEU A 132 26.67 1.76 13.44
CA LEU A 132 26.34 1.69 12.03
C LEU A 132 26.06 0.25 11.60
N ILE A 133 25.12 0.09 10.67
CA ILE A 133 24.80 -1.19 10.04
C ILE A 133 24.78 -0.95 8.53
N ARG A 134 25.45 -1.82 7.77
CA ARG A 134 25.42 -1.79 6.31
C ARG A 134 24.42 -2.84 5.81
N PRO A 135 23.36 -2.43 5.12
CA PRO A 135 22.46 -3.37 4.47
C PRO A 135 23.17 -4.17 3.38
N VAL A 136 22.79 -5.43 3.24
CA VAL A 136 23.24 -6.32 2.18
C VAL A 136 22.01 -6.76 1.40
N ASN A 137 22.03 -6.51 0.08
CA ASN A 137 20.92 -6.80 -0.84
C ASN A 137 19.54 -6.37 -0.27
N GLY A 138 19.47 -5.13 0.25
CA GLY A 138 18.24 -4.55 0.79
C GLY A 138 17.81 -5.05 2.18
N THR A 139 18.60 -5.87 2.87
CA THR A 139 18.24 -6.39 4.20
C THR A 139 19.35 -6.13 5.23
N TRP A 140 18.98 -6.00 6.50
CA TRP A 140 19.95 -5.89 7.59
C TRP A 140 19.42 -6.50 8.88
N GLU A 141 20.33 -6.82 9.78
CA GLU A 141 20.02 -7.33 11.11
C GLU A 141 20.45 -6.33 12.19
N ILE A 142 19.57 -6.13 13.18
CA ILE A 142 19.83 -5.20 14.28
C ILE A 142 20.94 -5.75 15.20
N GLY A 143 20.92 -7.05 15.50
CA GLY A 143 22.02 -7.78 16.16
C GLY A 143 22.54 -7.11 17.44
N GLY A 144 21.77 -7.20 18.54
CA GLY A 144 22.15 -6.66 19.86
C GLY A 144 22.23 -5.12 19.95
N LYS A 145 21.78 -4.41 18.91
CA LYS A 145 21.68 -2.95 18.88
C LYS A 145 20.28 -2.49 19.30
N GLN A 146 20.18 -1.21 19.63
CA GLN A 146 19.00 -0.52 20.13
C GLN A 146 18.55 0.55 19.15
N LEU A 147 17.29 0.95 19.25
CA LEU A 147 16.66 1.96 18.39
C LEU A 147 17.28 3.35 18.61
N VAL A 148 17.18 4.22 17.61
CA VAL A 148 17.68 5.61 17.70
C VAL A 148 16.92 6.37 18.77
N GLU A 149 15.60 6.27 18.81
CA GLU A 149 14.76 6.77 19.90
C GLU A 149 13.76 5.69 20.29
N ALA A 150 13.95 5.14 21.48
CA ALA A 150 13.10 4.09 22.00
C ALA A 150 12.02 4.69 22.91
N ALA A 151 10.76 4.37 22.60
CA ALA A 151 9.60 4.79 23.36
C ALA A 151 9.47 4.00 24.67
N ALA A 152 8.74 4.59 25.62
CA ALA A 152 8.42 3.98 26.90
C ALA A 152 6.90 3.75 27.00
N CYS A 153 6.52 2.56 27.47
CA CYS A 153 5.16 2.12 27.70
C CYS A 153 5.09 1.44 29.07
N SER A 154 4.78 2.24 30.09
CA SER A 154 4.63 1.73 31.46
C SER A 154 3.43 0.80 31.62
N ASN A 155 2.42 1.00 30.77
CA ASN A 155 1.08 0.48 30.95
C ASN A 155 0.46 0.10 29.60
N TYR A 156 -0.07 -1.10 29.50
CA TYR A 156 -0.82 -1.56 28.33
C TYR A 156 -1.81 -2.66 28.69
N SER A 157 -2.88 -2.73 27.92
CA SER A 157 -3.91 -3.76 28.04
C SER A 157 -4.09 -4.51 26.73
N ILE A 158 -4.63 -5.71 26.85
CA ILE A 158 -4.84 -6.62 25.74
C ILE A 158 -6.33 -6.92 25.64
N VAL A 159 -6.87 -6.78 24.43
CA VAL A 159 -8.20 -7.30 24.08
C VAL A 159 -8.01 -8.48 23.14
N SER A 160 -8.62 -9.63 23.46
CA SER A 160 -8.43 -10.88 22.74
C SER A 160 -9.76 -11.41 22.21
N PHE A 161 -9.86 -11.55 20.89
CA PHE A 161 -10.96 -12.27 20.22
C PHE A 161 -10.81 -13.80 20.26
N LEU A 162 -9.75 -14.31 20.89
CA LEU A 162 -9.54 -15.76 21.03
C LEU A 162 -10.34 -16.34 22.21
N ARG A 163 -10.69 -17.63 22.09
CA ARG A 163 -11.33 -18.41 23.16
C ARG A 163 -10.54 -18.33 24.47
N ARG A 164 -11.24 -18.38 25.61
CA ARG A 164 -10.66 -18.24 26.96
C ARG A 164 -9.49 -19.20 27.24
N ASN A 165 -9.56 -20.44 26.74
CA ASN A 165 -8.48 -21.43 26.89
C ASN A 165 -7.18 -21.09 26.13
N ARG A 166 -7.17 -20.06 25.29
CA ARG A 166 -5.98 -19.56 24.57
C ARG A 166 -5.36 -18.33 25.22
N LEU A 167 -5.96 -17.76 26.27
CA LEU A 167 -5.52 -16.51 26.89
C LEU A 167 -4.10 -16.61 27.48
N ASN A 168 -3.71 -17.76 28.03
CA ASN A 168 -2.33 -17.99 28.49
C ASN A 168 -1.30 -17.80 27.37
N LYS A 169 -1.63 -18.23 26.14
CA LYS A 169 -0.77 -18.06 24.96
C LYS A 169 -0.70 -16.58 24.55
N VAL A 170 -1.78 -15.82 24.72
CA VAL A 170 -1.80 -14.37 24.48
C VAL A 170 -0.91 -13.64 25.49
N ALA A 171 -1.00 -14.00 26.77
CA ALA A 171 -0.12 -13.43 27.80
C ALA A 171 1.36 -13.74 27.53
N GLN A 172 1.67 -14.98 27.14
CA GLN A 172 3.03 -15.39 26.76
C GLN A 172 3.54 -14.64 25.52
N PHE A 173 2.68 -14.44 24.51
CA PHE A 173 2.98 -13.65 23.33
C PHE A 173 3.39 -12.22 23.72
N CYS A 174 2.55 -11.54 24.50
CA CYS A 174 2.81 -10.15 24.91
C CYS A 174 4.09 -10.03 25.76
N ARG A 175 4.35 -10.99 26.66
CA ARG A 175 5.61 -11.05 27.41
C ARG A 175 6.82 -11.18 26.47
N THR A 176 6.74 -12.05 25.47
CA THR A 176 7.83 -12.28 24.51
C THR A 176 8.09 -11.04 23.65
N VAL A 177 7.03 -10.38 23.18
CA VAL A 177 7.14 -9.11 22.44
C VAL A 177 7.72 -8.02 23.33
N ALA A 178 7.26 -7.87 24.58
CA ALA A 178 7.79 -6.88 25.51
C ALA A 178 9.29 -7.08 25.77
N ILE A 179 9.74 -8.33 25.95
CA ILE A 179 11.18 -8.65 26.10
C ILE A 179 11.95 -8.26 24.83
N ALA A 180 11.44 -8.62 23.65
CA ALA A 180 12.08 -8.25 22.38
C ALA A 180 12.17 -6.72 22.22
N SER A 181 11.11 -5.99 22.53
CA SER A 181 11.08 -4.53 22.55
C SER A 181 12.06 -3.92 23.55
N ASN A 182 12.19 -4.50 24.75
CA ASN A 182 13.15 -4.04 25.75
C ASN A 182 14.61 -4.28 25.32
N ASN A 183 14.87 -5.37 24.59
CA ASN A 183 16.18 -5.61 23.97
C ASN A 183 16.51 -4.57 22.88
N LEU A 184 15.49 -4.03 22.21
CA LEU A 184 15.62 -2.89 21.29
C LEU A 184 15.80 -1.55 22.03
N GLY A 185 15.78 -1.52 23.36
CA GLY A 185 15.99 -0.33 24.19
C GLY A 185 14.71 0.38 24.62
N MET A 186 13.54 -0.16 24.28
CA MET A 186 12.26 0.35 24.76
C MET A 186 12.08 0.04 26.25
N ARG A 187 11.08 0.67 26.88
CA ARG A 187 10.69 0.38 28.26
C ARG A 187 9.22 -0.06 28.28
N ILE A 188 8.97 -1.33 27.99
CA ILE A 188 7.63 -1.93 27.98
C ILE A 188 7.50 -2.88 29.17
N SER A 189 6.41 -2.76 29.93
CA SER A 189 6.06 -3.74 30.97
C SER A 189 5.93 -5.14 30.37
N THR A 190 6.49 -6.17 31.03
CA THR A 190 6.34 -7.56 30.58
C THR A 190 4.99 -8.17 30.96
N LYS A 191 4.19 -7.47 31.77
CA LYS A 191 2.86 -7.89 32.22
C LYS A 191 1.85 -6.82 31.81
N ALA A 192 0.81 -7.24 31.08
CA ALA A 192 -0.30 -6.38 30.77
C ALA A 192 -1.13 -6.10 32.02
N ASP A 193 -1.68 -4.88 32.13
CA ASP A 193 -2.53 -4.51 33.25
C ASP A 193 -3.88 -5.21 33.19
N MET A 194 -4.37 -5.46 31.97
CA MET A 194 -5.62 -6.19 31.72
C MET A 194 -5.49 -7.08 30.48
N LEU A 195 -6.13 -8.25 30.54
CA LEU A 195 -6.34 -9.16 29.41
C LEU A 195 -7.84 -9.49 29.34
N ILE A 196 -8.54 -8.87 28.39
CA ILE A 196 -10.00 -8.94 28.27
C ILE A 196 -10.38 -9.80 27.06
N PRO A 197 -11.01 -10.96 27.25
CA PRO A 197 -11.58 -11.71 26.15
C PRO A 197 -12.88 -11.06 25.66
N VAL A 198 -13.04 -10.94 24.34
CA VAL A 198 -14.24 -10.46 23.67
C VAL A 198 -14.70 -11.49 22.64
N ALA A 199 -16.01 -11.64 22.44
CA ALA A 199 -16.55 -12.59 21.47
C ALA A 199 -16.91 -11.91 20.14
N THR A 200 -17.37 -10.66 20.21
CA THR A 200 -17.88 -9.89 19.06
C THR A 200 -17.25 -8.51 18.97
N ALA A 201 -17.43 -7.85 17.83
CA ALA A 201 -17.05 -6.44 17.66
C ALA A 201 -17.85 -5.51 18.57
N ASN A 202 -19.08 -5.87 18.97
CA ASN A 202 -19.88 -5.07 19.90
C ASN A 202 -19.31 -5.10 21.32
N ASP A 203 -18.81 -6.27 21.75
CA ASP A 203 -18.13 -6.42 23.05
C ASP A 203 -16.83 -5.61 23.13
N LEU A 204 -16.27 -5.23 21.97
CA LEU A 204 -15.09 -4.38 21.90
C LEU A 204 -15.39 -3.02 22.50
N ASP A 205 -16.48 -2.33 22.15
CA ASP A 205 -16.77 -0.98 22.69
C ASP A 205 -16.87 -1.01 24.22
N TRP A 206 -17.51 -2.03 24.80
CA TRP A 206 -17.51 -2.26 26.25
C TRP A 206 -16.11 -2.51 26.81
N ALA A 207 -15.33 -3.42 26.23
CA ALA A 207 -13.98 -3.73 26.72
C ALA A 207 -13.08 -2.49 26.67
N LEU A 208 -13.28 -1.67 25.63
CA LEU A 208 -12.59 -0.42 25.45
C LEU A 208 -13.08 0.63 26.42
N ASP A 209 -14.36 0.75 26.74
CA ASP A 209 -14.86 1.63 27.79
C ASP A 209 -14.39 1.18 29.18
N LEU A 210 -14.33 -0.12 29.45
CA LEU A 210 -13.79 -0.66 30.71
C LEU A 210 -12.31 -0.30 30.84
N ILE A 211 -11.51 -0.65 29.82
CA ILE A 211 -10.13 -0.19 29.72
C ILE A 211 -10.20 1.33 29.92
N THR A 212 -11.08 2.04 29.18
CA THR A 212 -11.33 3.50 29.07
C THR A 212 -11.74 4.21 30.33
N ASN A 213 -12.19 3.48 31.33
CA ASN A 213 -12.49 4.01 32.64
C ASN A 213 -11.34 3.71 33.61
N VAL A 214 -10.76 2.50 33.58
CA VAL A 214 -9.65 2.09 34.46
C VAL A 214 -8.45 3.03 34.34
N TYR A 215 -7.93 3.24 33.12
CA TYR A 215 -6.88 4.26 32.93
C TYR A 215 -7.39 5.71 32.80
N LYS A 216 -8.70 6.05 32.89
CA LYS A 216 -9.13 7.48 32.84
C LYS A 216 -8.84 8.13 34.18
N GLN A 217 -8.67 7.32 35.23
CA GLN A 217 -8.03 7.71 36.48
C GLN A 217 -6.50 7.91 36.35
N ARG A 218 -5.85 7.57 35.21
CA ARG A 218 -4.39 7.70 34.97
C ARG A 218 -3.92 7.90 33.48
N GLY A 219 -4.74 8.49 32.59
CA GLY A 219 -4.44 8.80 31.18
C GLY A 219 -4.34 7.65 30.14
N LEU A 220 -5.15 7.75 29.07
CA LEU A 220 -5.03 7.24 27.65
C LEU A 220 -5.27 5.77 27.24
N LYS A 221 -6.25 5.50 26.31
CA LYS A 221 -6.67 4.18 25.69
C LYS A 221 -7.40 4.05 24.31
N SER A 222 -7.37 2.81 23.71
CA SER A 222 -8.31 2.13 22.71
C SER A 222 -7.91 1.99 21.19
N PRO A 223 -8.55 1.11 20.31
CA PRO A 223 -8.19 0.51 18.96
C PRO A 223 -8.85 0.97 17.63
N LYS A 224 -8.03 0.97 16.57
CA LYS A 224 -8.09 1.67 15.24
C LYS A 224 -9.26 2.61 14.89
N TYR A 225 -10.50 2.24 14.54
CA TYR A 225 -11.52 3.31 14.29
C TYR A 225 -11.88 4.03 15.60
N LEU A 226 -12.24 3.25 16.64
CA LEU A 226 -12.53 3.78 17.96
C LEU A 226 -11.28 4.42 18.59
N ALA A 227 -10.10 3.81 18.45
CA ALA A 227 -8.80 4.38 18.80
C ALA A 227 -8.59 5.72 18.13
N ASP A 228 -8.65 5.72 16.80
CA ASP A 228 -7.95 6.70 16.02
C ASP A 228 -8.87 7.90 15.90
N VAL A 229 -10.18 7.69 15.79
CA VAL A 229 -11.21 8.71 15.60
C VAL A 229 -11.89 9.10 16.93
N LYS A 230 -12.31 8.13 17.76
CA LYS A 230 -13.16 8.40 18.95
C LYS A 230 -12.37 8.67 20.23
N TYR A 231 -11.28 7.96 20.50
CA TYR A 231 -10.60 7.96 21.81
C TYR A 231 -9.14 8.47 21.80
N GLY A 232 -8.51 8.53 20.63
CA GLY A 232 -7.15 8.98 20.39
C GLY A 232 -6.03 8.13 21.00
N VAL A 233 -5.95 6.83 20.69
CA VAL A 233 -4.87 5.97 21.22
C VAL A 233 -4.19 5.03 20.26
N ALA A 234 -2.87 4.94 20.47
CA ALA A 234 -2.00 3.98 19.81
C ALA A 234 -2.47 2.55 20.06
N THR A 235 -2.82 1.87 18.97
CA THR A 235 -3.12 0.44 18.99
C THR A 235 -2.44 -0.35 17.93
N TYR A 236 -2.25 -1.63 18.26
CA TYR A 236 -1.61 -2.58 17.40
C TYR A 236 -2.36 -3.90 17.43
N CYS A 237 -2.91 -4.28 16.28
CA CYS A 237 -3.63 -5.52 16.08
C CYS A 237 -2.70 -6.54 15.44
N PHE A 238 -2.73 -7.79 15.92
CA PHE A 238 -1.95 -8.89 15.37
C PHE A 238 -2.84 -10.10 15.09
N MET A 239 -2.61 -10.74 13.95
CA MET A 239 -3.33 -11.95 13.54
C MET A 239 -2.87 -13.17 14.33
N GLN A 240 -3.70 -14.21 14.39
CA GLN A 240 -3.37 -15.47 15.03
C GLN A 240 -2.08 -16.11 14.48
N ASP A 241 -1.76 -15.90 13.20
CA ASP A 241 -0.52 -16.36 12.59
C ASP A 241 0.73 -15.71 13.18
N VAL A 242 0.65 -14.41 13.53
CA VAL A 242 1.75 -13.68 14.20
C VAL A 242 1.95 -14.24 15.60
N LEU A 243 0.86 -14.49 16.33
CA LEU A 243 0.91 -15.15 17.63
C LEU A 243 1.54 -16.53 17.51
N SER A 244 1.14 -17.32 16.52
CA SER A 244 1.67 -18.66 16.27
C SER A 244 3.17 -18.62 15.95
N ASN A 245 3.61 -17.70 15.10
CA ASN A 245 5.02 -17.56 14.76
C ASN A 245 5.87 -17.20 15.99
N VAL A 246 5.39 -16.36 16.90
CA VAL A 246 6.14 -15.96 18.10
C VAL A 246 6.10 -17.03 19.20
N VAL A 247 4.92 -17.58 19.49
CA VAL A 247 4.72 -18.49 20.63
C VAL A 247 4.99 -19.94 20.27
N HIS A 248 4.53 -20.42 19.12
CA HIS A 248 4.66 -21.82 18.70
C HIS A 248 5.95 -22.07 17.92
N LYS A 249 6.32 -21.15 17.02
CA LYS A 249 7.56 -21.29 16.21
C LYS A 249 8.77 -20.58 16.80
N HIS A 250 8.62 -19.90 17.94
CA HIS A 250 9.68 -19.16 18.62
C HIS A 250 10.46 -18.18 17.71
N CYS A 251 9.76 -17.56 16.74
CA CYS A 251 10.38 -16.70 15.74
C CYS A 251 10.69 -15.30 16.31
N ALA A 252 11.92 -15.13 16.80
CA ALA A 252 12.41 -13.86 17.35
C ALA A 252 12.33 -12.68 16.36
N ALA A 253 12.51 -12.93 15.06
CA ALA A 253 12.38 -11.92 14.02
C ALA A 253 10.95 -11.35 13.95
N THR A 254 9.93 -12.19 14.14
CA THR A 254 8.53 -11.74 14.16
C THR A 254 8.24 -10.88 15.39
N ALA A 255 8.73 -11.27 16.57
CA ALA A 255 8.59 -10.47 17.79
C ALA A 255 9.31 -9.12 17.67
N THR A 256 10.52 -9.11 17.09
CA THR A 256 11.30 -7.89 16.82
C THR A 256 10.55 -6.95 15.88
N LYS A 257 9.96 -7.48 14.80
CA LYS A 257 9.15 -6.69 13.86
C LYS A 257 7.95 -6.03 14.55
N VAL A 258 7.26 -6.76 15.43
CA VAL A 258 6.19 -6.18 16.26
C VAL A 258 6.72 -5.05 17.14
N GLY A 259 7.87 -5.25 17.79
CA GLY A 259 8.52 -4.21 18.60
C GLY A 259 8.86 -2.94 17.81
N LEU A 260 9.37 -3.08 16.59
CA LEU A 260 9.65 -1.97 15.68
C LEU A 260 8.38 -1.15 15.37
N THR A 261 7.27 -1.82 15.06
CA THR A 261 6.01 -1.11 14.78
C THR A 261 5.44 -0.45 16.03
N VAL A 262 5.48 -1.12 17.17
CA VAL A 262 5.04 -0.54 18.46
C VAL A 262 5.84 0.71 18.80
N ASN A 263 7.16 0.72 18.57
CA ASN A 263 7.99 1.91 18.81
C ASN A 263 7.55 3.11 17.96
N LEU A 264 7.31 2.90 16.65
CA LEU A 264 6.87 3.97 15.74
C LEU A 264 5.49 4.52 16.10
N ASN A 265 4.56 3.64 16.44
CA ASN A 265 3.21 4.04 16.84
C ASN A 265 3.21 4.85 18.15
N MET A 266 4.25 4.70 18.98
CA MET A 266 4.46 5.48 20.20
C MET A 266 5.36 6.71 19.99
N GLY A 267 5.66 7.07 18.74
CA GLY A 267 6.46 8.25 18.38
C GLY A 267 7.98 8.07 18.48
N GLY A 268 8.47 6.85 18.74
CA GLY A 268 9.89 6.53 18.72
C GLY A 268 10.45 6.46 17.29
N ILE A 269 11.78 6.53 17.17
CA ILE A 269 12.53 6.41 15.91
C ILE A 269 13.34 5.13 15.92
N ASN A 270 13.04 4.22 14.99
CA ASN A 270 13.76 2.95 14.91
C ASN A 270 15.19 3.11 14.41
N THR A 271 15.35 3.81 13.29
CA THR A 271 16.62 4.00 12.59
C THR A 271 16.58 5.29 11.78
N ARG A 272 17.75 5.74 11.32
CA ARG A 272 17.92 6.83 10.36
C ARG A 272 19.08 6.51 9.42
N ILE A 273 19.15 7.19 8.29
CA ILE A 273 20.33 7.16 7.43
C ILE A 273 21.49 7.81 8.23
N ALA A 274 22.64 7.15 8.25
CA ALA A 274 23.86 7.70 8.85
C ALA A 274 24.29 8.97 8.09
N LYS A 275 25.33 9.67 8.55
CA LYS A 275 25.82 10.92 7.93
C LYS A 275 26.39 10.70 6.52
N ASP A 276 25.50 10.49 5.56
CA ASP A 276 25.75 10.36 4.15
C ASP A 276 25.79 11.75 3.49
N LYS A 277 26.74 11.96 2.59
CA LYS A 277 27.00 13.27 1.98
C LYS A 277 25.81 13.72 1.14
N ASP A 278 25.27 12.84 0.29
CA ASP A 278 24.21 13.18 -0.63
C ASP A 278 22.88 13.37 0.11
N ALA A 279 22.56 12.48 1.06
CA ALA A 279 21.40 12.67 1.92
C ALA A 279 21.47 14.00 2.70
N LYS A 280 22.65 14.35 3.23
CA LYS A 280 22.86 15.62 3.92
C LYS A 280 22.66 16.81 2.99
N THR A 281 23.30 16.81 1.83
CA THR A 281 23.28 17.94 0.88
C THR A 281 21.90 18.16 0.25
N TYR A 282 21.19 17.09 -0.13
CA TYR A 282 19.94 17.21 -0.87
C TYR A 282 18.67 17.12 -0.01
N LEU A 283 18.75 16.54 1.20
CA LEU A 283 17.60 16.45 2.10
C LEU A 283 17.74 17.38 3.31
N VAL A 284 18.81 17.24 4.08
CA VAL A 284 18.96 17.92 5.38
C VAL A 284 19.25 19.41 5.24
N GLU A 285 20.29 19.78 4.49
CA GLU A 285 20.76 21.18 4.35
C GLU A 285 19.81 22.05 3.53
N LYS A 286 18.97 21.44 2.70
CA LYS A 286 17.92 22.11 1.91
C LYS A 286 16.60 22.23 2.65
N TYR A 287 16.51 21.74 3.88
CA TYR A 287 15.24 21.66 4.63
C TYR A 287 14.14 21.04 3.76
N THR A 288 14.45 19.88 3.16
CA THR A 288 13.59 19.25 2.18
C THR A 288 12.42 18.57 2.87
N GLN A 289 11.21 18.96 2.48
CA GLN A 289 10.01 18.20 2.81
C GLN A 289 9.68 17.24 1.66
N VAL A 290 9.82 15.95 1.94
CA VAL A 290 9.43 14.85 1.08
C VAL A 290 7.99 14.45 1.39
N LEU A 291 7.13 14.58 0.38
CA LEU A 291 5.71 14.29 0.45
C LEU A 291 5.37 13.04 -0.37
N GLY A 292 4.42 12.25 0.10
CA GLY A 292 3.77 11.18 -0.64
C GLY A 292 2.28 11.44 -0.74
N VAL A 293 1.70 11.25 -1.91
CA VAL A 293 0.26 11.37 -2.13
C VAL A 293 -0.30 10.10 -2.73
N TYR A 294 -1.39 9.61 -2.14
CA TYR A 294 -2.14 8.46 -2.62
C TYR A 294 -3.63 8.79 -2.64
N THR A 295 -4.36 8.29 -3.65
CA THR A 295 -5.81 8.44 -3.76
C THR A 295 -6.45 7.10 -4.13
N MET A 296 -7.55 6.74 -3.47
CA MET A 296 -8.39 5.59 -3.84
C MET A 296 -9.87 5.89 -3.65
N ARG A 297 -10.73 5.19 -4.38
CA ARG A 297 -12.17 5.12 -4.07
C ARG A 297 -12.41 4.11 -2.97
N VAL A 298 -13.42 4.37 -2.14
CA VAL A 298 -13.92 3.41 -1.15
C VAL A 298 -14.38 2.13 -1.87
N ASP A 299 -15.32 2.26 -2.81
CA ASP A 299 -15.65 1.22 -3.78
C ASP A 299 -15.04 1.55 -5.15
N PRO A 300 -14.04 0.79 -5.63
CA PRO A 300 -13.46 0.98 -6.96
C PRO A 300 -14.44 0.78 -8.12
N LYS A 301 -15.55 0.06 -7.92
CA LYS A 301 -16.55 -0.26 -8.95
C LYS A 301 -17.58 0.84 -9.11
N ASP A 302 -17.91 1.54 -8.03
CA ASP A 302 -18.86 2.63 -8.05
C ASP A 302 -18.16 3.98 -8.28
N LYS A 303 -18.45 4.60 -9.43
CA LYS A 303 -17.92 5.93 -9.78
C LYS A 303 -18.42 7.03 -8.84
N LYS A 304 -19.56 6.83 -8.18
CA LYS A 304 -20.15 7.75 -7.19
C LYS A 304 -19.60 7.51 -5.78
N SER A 305 -18.82 6.45 -5.58
CA SER A 305 -18.21 6.17 -4.29
C SER A 305 -17.22 7.27 -3.90
N PRO A 306 -17.20 7.68 -2.61
CA PRO A 306 -16.27 8.70 -2.14
C PRO A 306 -14.81 8.37 -2.47
N LEU A 307 -14.05 9.40 -2.81
CA LEU A 307 -12.61 9.34 -2.97
C LEU A 307 -11.96 9.70 -1.64
N VAL A 308 -10.95 8.92 -1.24
CA VAL A 308 -10.09 9.19 -0.10
C VAL A 308 -8.72 9.57 -0.64
N ARG A 309 -8.21 10.72 -0.20
CA ARG A 309 -6.84 11.17 -0.48
C ARG A 309 -6.06 11.30 0.80
N SER A 310 -4.85 10.76 0.81
CA SER A 310 -3.87 11.04 1.86
C SER A 310 -2.67 11.80 1.27
N MET A 311 -2.15 12.73 2.06
CA MET A 311 -0.85 13.35 1.86
C MET A 311 -0.04 13.09 3.13
N VAL A 312 1.13 12.46 2.97
CA VAL A 312 2.04 12.18 4.08
C VAL A 312 3.34 12.91 3.85
N GLY A 313 3.81 13.65 4.83
CA GLY A 313 5.07 14.39 4.76
C GLY A 313 5.97 14.07 5.93
N ASN A 314 7.28 14.10 5.72
CA ASN A 314 8.18 14.15 6.87
C ASN A 314 7.98 15.46 7.63
N THR A 315 8.20 15.41 8.94
CA THR A 315 8.13 16.58 9.83
C THR A 315 9.51 17.01 10.33
N ASP A 316 10.48 16.12 10.26
CA ASP A 316 11.86 16.36 10.66
C ASP A 316 12.82 16.38 9.45
N THR A 317 14.00 16.97 9.63
CA THR A 317 15.01 17.09 8.57
C THR A 317 15.68 15.78 8.16
N ASN A 318 15.65 14.74 8.99
CA ASN A 318 16.23 13.43 8.67
C ASN A 318 15.26 12.49 7.96
N CYS A 319 14.03 12.95 7.68
CA CYS A 319 12.99 12.17 7.00
C CYS A 319 12.62 10.85 7.72
N VAL A 320 12.53 10.88 9.05
CA VAL A 320 12.24 9.68 9.88
C VAL A 320 10.93 9.75 10.64
N ARG A 321 10.35 10.95 10.83
CA ARG A 321 9.01 11.16 11.38
C ARG A 321 8.08 11.65 10.30
N TYR A 322 6.87 11.09 10.26
CA TYR A 322 5.88 11.38 9.24
C TYR A 322 4.50 11.64 9.86
N GLU A 323 3.79 12.59 9.29
CA GLU A 323 2.39 12.88 9.63
C GLU A 323 1.51 12.77 8.39
N ALA A 324 0.24 12.39 8.59
CA ALA A 324 -0.73 12.21 7.52
C ALA A 324 -1.83 13.27 7.59
N SER A 325 -2.11 13.91 6.46
CA SER A 325 -3.35 14.64 6.22
C SER A 325 -4.25 13.82 5.31
N VAL A 326 -5.46 13.48 5.77
CA VAL A 326 -6.43 12.68 5.04
C VAL A 326 -7.68 13.51 4.77
N LYS A 327 -8.19 13.48 3.53
CA LYS A 327 -9.44 14.13 3.13
C LYS A 327 -10.32 13.16 2.34
N VAL A 328 -11.63 13.34 2.46
CA VAL A 328 -12.66 12.66 1.66
C VAL A 328 -13.25 13.66 0.67
N GLU A 329 -13.46 13.21 -0.55
CA GLU A 329 -13.98 14.00 -1.66
C GLU A 329 -15.18 13.27 -2.27
N LEU A 330 -16.32 13.97 -2.35
CA LEU A 330 -17.52 13.44 -2.99
C LEU A 330 -17.61 13.84 -4.46
N CYS A 331 -17.08 15.02 -4.81
CA CYS A 331 -17.04 15.52 -6.17
C CYS A 331 -15.68 16.14 -6.54
N PRO A 332 -15.35 16.24 -7.83
CA PRO A 332 -14.06 16.76 -8.30
C PRO A 332 -13.76 18.21 -7.88
N GLU A 333 -14.78 19.04 -7.70
CA GLU A 333 -14.64 20.46 -7.35
C GLU A 333 -14.06 20.64 -5.93
N GLU A 334 -14.40 19.73 -5.01
CA GLU A 334 -13.86 19.73 -3.64
C GLU A 334 -12.37 19.40 -3.60
N ALA A 335 -11.85 18.73 -4.63
CA ALA A 335 -10.49 18.23 -4.68
C ALA A 335 -9.44 19.34 -4.65
N ALA A 336 -9.75 20.54 -5.15
CA ALA A 336 -8.83 21.67 -5.15
C ALA A 336 -8.66 22.25 -3.73
N VAL A 337 -9.78 22.52 -3.06
CA VAL A 337 -9.80 23.08 -1.69
C VAL A 337 -9.20 22.08 -0.69
N SER A 338 -9.55 20.80 -0.80
CA SER A 338 -9.00 19.75 0.07
C SER A 338 -7.48 19.67 -0.06
N LEU A 339 -6.95 19.76 -1.28
CA LEU A 339 -5.53 19.65 -1.58
C LEU A 339 -4.74 20.87 -1.08
N GLU A 340 -5.29 22.07 -1.21
CA GLU A 340 -4.74 23.29 -0.62
C GLU A 340 -4.55 23.13 0.89
N LEU A 341 -5.60 22.65 1.58
CA LEU A 341 -5.55 22.41 3.03
C LEU A 341 -4.51 21.35 3.39
N GLN A 342 -4.37 20.28 2.61
CA GLN A 342 -3.36 19.24 2.86
C GLN A 342 -1.93 19.78 2.76
N PHE A 343 -1.62 20.57 1.72
CA PHE A 343 -0.31 21.22 1.60
C PHE A 343 -0.05 22.17 2.77
N ARG A 344 -1.04 22.98 3.14
CA ARG A 344 -0.93 23.89 4.28
C ARG A 344 -0.67 23.14 5.59
N GLU A 345 -1.42 22.07 5.86
CA GLU A 345 -1.22 21.22 7.04
C GLU A 345 0.20 20.62 7.06
N CYS A 346 0.70 20.12 5.93
CA CYS A 346 2.05 19.58 5.82
C CYS A 346 3.14 20.63 6.08
N PHE A 347 3.01 21.84 5.50
CA PHE A 347 3.97 22.93 5.71
C PHE A 347 4.00 23.42 7.16
N MET A 348 2.83 23.54 7.79
CA MET A 348 2.71 23.93 9.20
C MET A 348 3.28 22.87 10.14
N SER A 349 3.02 21.60 9.86
CA SER A 349 3.56 20.47 10.63
C SER A 349 5.09 20.43 10.56
N TYR A 350 5.66 20.56 9.36
CA TYR A 350 7.11 20.64 9.17
C TYR A 350 7.71 21.83 9.90
N ARG A 351 7.12 23.03 9.80
CA ARG A 351 7.62 24.20 10.53
C ARG A 351 7.59 24.01 12.04
N SER A 352 6.51 23.43 12.56
CA SER A 352 6.35 23.20 14.00
C SER A 352 7.46 22.30 14.56
N SER A 353 7.90 21.31 13.78
CA SER A 353 8.91 20.33 14.21
C SER A 353 10.35 20.70 13.83
N ALA A 354 10.56 21.25 12.63
CA ALA A 354 11.88 21.61 12.10
C ALA A 354 12.31 23.06 12.41
N GLY A 355 11.40 23.88 12.96
CA GLY A 355 11.65 25.29 13.33
C GLY A 355 11.50 26.30 12.19
N GLN A 356 11.46 25.84 10.94
CA GLN A 356 11.28 26.70 9.75
C GLN A 356 10.50 25.99 8.64
N TYR A 357 9.94 26.75 7.72
CA TYR A 357 9.29 26.20 6.53
C TYR A 357 10.31 25.52 5.60
N PRO A 358 9.88 24.53 4.79
CA PRO A 358 10.77 23.87 3.85
C PRO A 358 11.22 24.84 2.75
N ALA A 359 12.48 24.73 2.33
CA ALA A 359 12.98 25.46 1.16
C ALA A 359 12.86 24.63 -0.14
N GLN A 360 12.69 23.31 0.01
CA GLN A 360 12.57 22.35 -1.09
C GLN A 360 11.45 21.34 -0.80
N VAL A 361 10.66 21.00 -1.82
CA VAL A 361 9.64 19.95 -1.76
C VAL A 361 9.92 18.89 -2.82
N ILE A 362 9.91 17.62 -2.42
CA ILE A 362 9.90 16.47 -3.33
C ILE A 362 8.58 15.72 -3.12
N LEU A 363 7.72 15.70 -4.14
CA LEU A 363 6.39 15.12 -4.08
C LEU A 363 6.31 13.83 -4.89
N PHE A 364 6.17 12.69 -4.22
CA PHE A 364 5.88 11.40 -4.83
C PHE A 364 4.36 11.20 -4.99
N VAL A 365 3.89 11.09 -6.23
CA VAL A 365 2.48 10.84 -6.54
C VAL A 365 2.33 9.39 -6.97
N VAL A 366 1.61 8.61 -6.17
CA VAL A 366 1.57 7.15 -6.31
C VAL A 366 0.38 6.71 -7.17
N ASN A 367 0.62 5.78 -8.09
CA ASN A 367 -0.41 5.09 -8.87
C ASN A 367 -1.28 6.02 -9.75
N VAL A 368 -0.64 7.01 -10.38
CA VAL A 368 -1.27 7.90 -11.36
C VAL A 368 -1.08 7.32 -12.77
N PRO A 369 -2.15 7.19 -13.58
CA PRO A 369 -2.02 6.82 -15.00
C PRO A 369 -1.25 7.88 -15.80
N GLU A 370 -0.38 7.46 -16.72
CA GLU A 370 0.47 8.38 -17.51
C GLU A 370 -0.33 9.47 -18.24
N LYS A 371 -1.52 9.12 -18.77
CA LYS A 371 -2.45 10.08 -19.41
C LYS A 371 -2.92 11.25 -18.51
N MET A 372 -2.74 11.14 -17.20
CA MET A 372 -3.16 12.15 -16.22
C MET A 372 -2.00 13.05 -15.75
N PHE A 373 -0.76 12.81 -16.22
CA PHE A 373 0.42 13.51 -15.69
C PHE A 373 0.33 15.03 -15.79
N GLN A 374 -0.05 15.57 -16.95
CA GLN A 374 -0.21 17.02 -17.12
C GLN A 374 -1.25 17.61 -16.16
N GLN A 375 -2.38 16.92 -15.98
CA GLN A 375 -3.42 17.34 -15.06
C GLN A 375 -2.96 17.27 -13.60
N GLU A 376 -2.18 16.25 -13.22
CA GLU A 376 -1.63 16.15 -11.87
C GLU A 376 -0.60 17.24 -11.59
N ILE A 377 0.29 17.58 -12.54
CA ILE A 377 1.22 18.71 -12.37
C ILE A 377 0.43 19.98 -12.09
N GLN A 378 -0.55 20.30 -12.96
CA GLN A 378 -1.34 21.52 -12.83
C GLN A 378 -2.07 21.59 -11.48
N ARG A 379 -2.83 20.55 -11.12
CA ARG A 379 -3.60 20.51 -9.87
C ARG A 379 -2.72 20.64 -8.63
N LYS A 380 -1.58 19.93 -8.58
CA LYS A 380 -0.67 19.97 -7.42
C LYS A 380 -0.01 21.33 -7.29
N MET A 381 0.43 21.93 -8.40
CA MET A 381 1.06 23.25 -8.38
C MET A 381 0.08 24.35 -7.99
N GLU A 382 -1.13 24.37 -8.56
CA GLU A 382 -2.17 25.35 -8.20
C GLU A 382 -2.51 25.30 -6.70
N ALA A 383 -2.76 24.10 -6.17
CA ALA A 383 -3.08 23.92 -4.75
C ALA A 383 -1.91 24.25 -3.82
N LEU A 384 -0.67 23.90 -4.19
CA LEU A 384 0.53 24.26 -3.42
C LEU A 384 0.71 25.79 -3.36
N LEU A 385 0.51 26.47 -4.50
CA LEU A 385 0.59 27.92 -4.57
C LEU A 385 -0.49 28.61 -3.74
N ALA A 386 -1.73 28.11 -3.80
CA ALA A 386 -2.83 28.60 -2.96
C ALA A 386 -2.50 28.41 -1.46
N ALA A 387 -2.01 27.22 -1.10
CA ALA A 387 -1.64 26.90 0.28
C ALA A 387 -0.54 27.84 0.78
N TRP A 388 0.49 28.08 -0.03
CA TRP A 388 1.59 28.98 0.33
C TRP A 388 1.12 30.44 0.47
N ARG A 389 0.26 30.92 -0.43
CA ARG A 389 -0.34 32.26 -0.32
C ARG A 389 -1.13 32.41 0.98
N SER A 390 -1.88 31.39 1.37
CA SER A 390 -2.66 31.40 2.63
C SER A 390 -1.80 31.47 3.90
N ILE A 391 -0.53 31.04 3.82
CA ILE A 391 0.41 31.07 4.93
C ILE A 391 1.01 32.48 5.10
N GLY A 392 1.03 33.31 4.04
CA GLY A 392 1.53 34.68 4.08
C GLY A 392 3.05 34.80 4.22
N ASN A 393 3.82 33.78 3.82
CA ASN A 393 5.27 33.77 3.95
C ASN A 393 5.95 34.23 2.63
N GLY A 394 7.25 34.59 2.71
CA GLY A 394 8.07 35.07 1.60
C GLY A 394 8.26 34.07 0.45
N LYS A 395 9.51 33.85 0.02
CA LYS A 395 9.78 32.96 -1.13
C LYS A 395 9.26 31.53 -0.86
N ARG A 396 8.45 31.00 -1.78
CA ARG A 396 7.95 29.61 -1.74
C ARG A 396 9.06 28.58 -1.94
N PRO A 397 8.90 27.34 -1.46
CA PRO A 397 9.80 26.26 -1.80
C PRO A 397 9.78 25.95 -3.30
N ASN A 398 10.93 25.49 -3.79
CA ASN A 398 11.03 24.87 -5.11
C ASN A 398 10.47 23.44 -5.05
N VAL A 399 9.81 23.00 -6.12
CA VAL A 399 9.06 21.74 -6.15
C VAL A 399 9.60 20.77 -7.21
N THR A 400 9.75 19.50 -6.85
CA THR A 400 9.92 18.37 -7.78
C THR A 400 8.75 17.41 -7.61
N ILE A 401 8.08 17.04 -8.71
CA ILE A 401 6.96 16.09 -8.73
C ILE A 401 7.40 14.82 -9.44
N VAL A 402 7.22 13.67 -8.79
CA VAL A 402 7.64 12.36 -9.29
C VAL A 402 6.46 11.40 -9.24
N ALA A 403 6.06 10.85 -10.39
CA ALA A 403 5.09 9.76 -10.42
C ALA A 403 5.77 8.44 -10.01
N VAL A 404 5.12 7.65 -9.15
CA VAL A 404 5.57 6.32 -8.73
C VAL A 404 4.60 5.26 -9.25
N ILE A 405 5.09 4.41 -10.14
CA ILE A 405 4.30 3.44 -10.91
C ILE A 405 4.80 2.03 -10.60
N MET A 406 3.99 1.28 -9.85
CA MET A 406 4.29 -0.11 -9.46
C MET A 406 3.63 -1.16 -10.36
N ASN A 407 2.59 -0.77 -11.11
CA ASN A 407 1.78 -1.66 -11.94
C ASN A 407 2.09 -1.41 -13.41
N HIS A 408 3.15 -2.04 -13.90
CA HIS A 408 3.52 -2.08 -15.31
C HIS A 408 3.90 -3.50 -15.74
N THR A 409 4.11 -3.68 -17.04
CA THR A 409 4.38 -4.98 -17.69
C THR A 409 5.87 -5.28 -17.87
N VAL A 410 6.75 -4.30 -17.66
CA VAL A 410 8.21 -4.47 -17.78
C VAL A 410 8.77 -5.34 -16.65
N HIS A 411 9.56 -6.35 -17.01
CA HIS A 411 10.26 -7.24 -16.10
C HIS A 411 11.75 -7.28 -16.45
N PHE A 412 12.61 -7.43 -15.44
CA PHE A 412 14.06 -7.43 -15.60
C PHE A 412 14.66 -8.73 -15.05
N ALA A 413 15.61 -9.28 -15.81
CA ALA A 413 16.49 -10.34 -15.35
C ALA A 413 17.94 -9.99 -15.71
N VAL A 414 18.87 -10.60 -15.01
CA VAL A 414 20.29 -10.46 -15.32
C VAL A 414 20.62 -11.33 -16.52
N TYR A 415 21.15 -10.69 -17.56
CA TYR A 415 21.60 -11.37 -18.77
C TYR A 415 22.93 -12.10 -18.53
N ASP A 416 23.94 -11.39 -18.03
CA ASP A 416 25.25 -11.95 -17.75
C ASP A 416 25.34 -12.47 -16.31
N LYS A 417 25.21 -13.80 -16.17
CA LYS A 417 25.26 -14.49 -14.88
C LYS A 417 26.64 -14.43 -14.21
N THR A 418 27.70 -14.06 -14.93
CA THR A 418 29.03 -13.91 -14.32
C THR A 418 29.11 -12.68 -13.42
N MET A 419 28.20 -11.72 -13.62
CA MET A 419 28.13 -10.45 -12.88
C MET A 419 27.34 -10.56 -11.56
N THR A 420 26.83 -11.75 -11.22
CA THR A 420 26.04 -11.98 -10.00
C THR A 420 26.66 -13.05 -9.11
N GLU A 421 26.47 -12.90 -7.80
CA GLU A 421 26.87 -13.93 -6.85
C GLU A 421 26.19 -15.26 -7.20
N ARG A 422 27.01 -16.30 -7.39
CA ARG A 422 26.57 -17.69 -7.67
C ARG A 422 25.73 -17.85 -8.94
N GLY A 423 25.83 -16.95 -9.91
CA GLY A 423 25.10 -17.08 -11.18
C GLY A 423 23.60 -16.79 -11.07
N ALA A 424 23.19 -15.98 -10.09
CA ALA A 424 21.80 -15.58 -9.90
C ALA A 424 21.25 -14.86 -11.14
N THR A 425 20.05 -15.25 -11.55
CA THR A 425 19.30 -14.61 -12.65
C THR A 425 18.55 -13.36 -12.22
N LYS A 426 18.39 -13.16 -10.91
CA LYS A 426 17.68 -12.03 -10.30
C LYS A 426 18.60 -10.83 -10.14
N ALA A 427 18.10 -9.66 -10.51
CA ALA A 427 18.84 -8.42 -10.34
C ALA A 427 19.04 -8.09 -8.85
N PRO A 428 20.22 -7.63 -8.42
CA PRO A 428 20.44 -7.19 -7.04
C PRO A 428 19.53 -6.03 -6.62
N VAL A 429 19.15 -5.98 -5.35
CA VAL A 429 18.49 -4.80 -4.77
C VAL A 429 19.42 -3.60 -4.85
N GLY A 430 18.94 -2.50 -5.40
CA GLY A 430 19.69 -1.30 -5.77
C GLY A 430 19.92 -1.17 -7.28
N THR A 431 19.55 -2.18 -8.09
CA THR A 431 19.65 -2.09 -9.55
C THR A 431 18.74 -1.00 -10.09
N VAL A 432 19.30 -0.11 -10.91
CA VAL A 432 18.61 0.97 -11.61
C VAL A 432 18.78 0.84 -13.11
N VAL A 433 17.69 1.01 -13.84
CA VAL A 433 17.68 1.09 -15.31
C VAL A 433 17.06 2.42 -15.72
N GLY A 434 17.84 3.27 -16.38
CA GLY A 434 17.43 4.62 -16.80
C GLY A 434 17.80 4.95 -18.24
N ARG A 435 18.00 3.94 -19.09
CA ARG A 435 18.35 4.12 -20.51
C ARG A 435 17.65 3.07 -21.38
N ARG A 436 17.54 3.34 -22.69
CA ARG A 436 16.99 2.50 -23.78
C ARG A 436 15.48 2.22 -23.74
N ILE A 437 14.93 1.90 -22.57
CA ILE A 437 13.51 1.52 -22.40
C ILE A 437 12.70 2.60 -21.65
N THR A 438 13.33 3.74 -21.42
CA THR A 438 12.78 4.94 -20.79
C THR A 438 12.02 5.77 -21.83
N SER A 439 11.18 6.70 -21.37
CA SER A 439 10.46 7.62 -22.24
C SER A 439 11.45 8.51 -23.03
N ALA A 440 10.99 9.05 -24.16
CA ALA A 440 11.83 9.83 -25.08
C ALA A 440 12.35 11.15 -24.46
N ASP A 441 11.61 11.71 -23.50
CA ASP A 441 12.04 12.85 -22.67
C ASP A 441 13.14 12.48 -21.66
N GLY A 442 13.39 11.17 -21.46
CA GLY A 442 14.54 10.63 -20.71
C GLY A 442 14.49 10.84 -19.20
N TYR A 443 13.35 11.28 -18.65
CA TYR A 443 13.23 11.61 -17.22
C TYR A 443 12.45 10.60 -16.38
N ASP A 444 12.46 9.34 -16.82
CA ASP A 444 11.97 8.19 -16.06
C ASP A 444 13.06 7.13 -15.84
N TYR A 445 12.87 6.30 -14.81
CA TYR A 445 13.82 5.24 -14.42
C TYR A 445 13.12 4.14 -13.62
N TYR A 446 13.71 2.95 -13.64
CA TYR A 446 13.24 1.78 -12.89
C TYR A 446 14.23 1.45 -11.76
N ILE A 447 13.74 1.17 -10.55
CA ILE A 447 14.57 0.76 -9.42
C ILE A 447 14.08 -0.57 -8.82
N CYS A 448 15.01 -1.52 -8.65
CA CYS A 448 14.84 -2.69 -7.81
C CYS A 448 15.12 -2.32 -6.34
N SER A 449 14.14 -1.80 -5.62
CA SER A 449 14.35 -1.25 -4.27
C SER A 449 14.17 -2.27 -3.14
N SER A 450 13.54 -3.42 -3.38
CA SER A 450 13.22 -4.40 -2.34
C SER A 450 13.43 -5.84 -2.81
N ALA A 451 13.49 -6.77 -1.85
CA ALA A 451 13.50 -8.19 -2.15
C ALA A 451 12.26 -8.63 -2.96
N ASP A 452 11.08 -8.07 -2.68
CA ASP A 452 9.87 -8.39 -3.45
C ASP A 452 9.98 -7.94 -4.92
N ALA A 453 10.61 -6.79 -5.17
CA ALA A 453 10.90 -6.32 -6.53
C ALA A 453 11.94 -7.18 -7.24
N GLN A 454 12.96 -7.66 -6.51
CA GLN A 454 13.96 -8.60 -7.00
C GLN A 454 13.35 -9.95 -7.38
N GLU A 455 12.53 -10.52 -6.49
CA GLU A 455 11.88 -11.83 -6.67
C GLU A 455 10.88 -11.83 -7.83
N SER A 456 10.12 -10.74 -7.98
CA SER A 456 9.18 -10.60 -9.10
C SER A 456 9.85 -10.17 -10.41
N GLY A 457 11.05 -9.57 -10.34
CA GLY A 457 11.71 -8.88 -11.46
C GLY A 457 10.95 -7.61 -11.90
N ARG A 458 9.91 -7.20 -11.16
CA ARG A 458 9.09 -6.03 -11.48
C ARG A 458 9.56 -4.87 -10.60
N PHE A 459 10.46 -4.09 -11.17
CA PHE A 459 11.01 -2.90 -10.52
C PHE A 459 9.94 -1.81 -10.39
N THR A 460 10.18 -0.80 -9.56
CA THR A 460 9.28 0.37 -9.50
C THR A 460 9.73 1.39 -10.55
N LYS A 461 8.80 1.83 -11.40
CA LYS A 461 9.03 2.93 -12.35
C LYS A 461 8.78 4.28 -11.67
N TYR A 462 9.69 5.22 -11.89
CA TYR A 462 9.59 6.61 -11.44
C TYR A 462 9.65 7.51 -12.67
N HIS A 463 8.78 8.51 -12.76
CA HIS A 463 8.80 9.52 -13.83
C HIS A 463 8.82 10.90 -13.19
N VAL A 464 9.88 11.68 -13.43
CA VAL A 464 9.95 13.06 -12.94
C VAL A 464 9.09 13.93 -13.85
N LEU A 465 7.96 14.36 -13.33
CA LEU A 465 6.94 15.11 -14.08
C LEU A 465 7.27 16.60 -14.14
N TYR A 466 7.92 17.13 -13.11
CA TYR A 466 8.22 18.54 -12.94
C TYR A 466 9.39 18.71 -11.97
N ASP A 467 10.33 19.62 -12.25
CA ASP A 467 11.50 19.81 -11.39
C ASP A 467 12.06 21.25 -11.40
N GLU A 468 11.74 22.03 -10.36
CA GLU A 468 12.34 23.35 -10.10
C GLU A 468 13.62 23.26 -9.27
N ASN A 469 13.85 22.13 -8.59
CA ASN A 469 15.03 21.91 -7.76
C ASN A 469 16.26 21.60 -8.60
N LYS A 470 16.07 21.25 -9.89
CA LYS A 470 17.13 20.89 -10.84
C LYS A 470 17.97 19.72 -10.30
N LEU A 471 17.29 18.72 -9.76
CA LEU A 471 17.91 17.52 -9.23
C LEU A 471 18.29 16.64 -10.40
N ASN A 472 19.57 16.35 -10.59
CA ASN A 472 19.97 15.48 -11.70
C ASN A 472 19.44 14.04 -11.49
N ALA A 473 19.49 13.24 -12.56
CA ALA A 473 18.97 11.88 -12.55
C ALA A 473 19.64 10.98 -11.48
N ASP A 474 20.95 11.10 -11.26
CA ASP A 474 21.68 10.31 -10.26
C ASP A 474 21.21 10.63 -8.84
N VAL A 475 21.01 11.92 -8.53
CA VAL A 475 20.50 12.37 -7.23
C VAL A 475 19.08 11.88 -7.02
N MET A 476 18.21 12.00 -8.02
CA MET A 476 16.82 11.53 -7.90
C MET A 476 16.74 10.01 -7.71
N GLN A 477 17.55 9.24 -8.42
CA GLN A 477 17.62 7.78 -8.27
C GLN A 477 18.12 7.40 -6.88
N LEU A 478 19.17 8.08 -6.39
CA LEU A 478 19.75 7.84 -5.07
C LEU A 478 18.77 8.17 -3.94
N ILE A 479 18.14 9.35 -3.98
CA ILE A 479 17.15 9.78 -2.96
C ILE A 479 15.95 8.82 -2.95
N SER A 480 15.41 8.49 -4.13
CA SER A 480 14.30 7.53 -4.24
C SER A 480 14.66 6.18 -3.61
N TYR A 481 15.88 5.69 -3.83
CA TYR A 481 16.37 4.45 -3.24
C TYR A 481 16.61 4.57 -1.73
N TYR A 482 17.24 5.64 -1.26
CA TYR A 482 17.55 5.85 0.15
C TYR A 482 16.30 5.94 1.03
N LEU A 483 15.27 6.64 0.55
CA LEU A 483 13.99 6.73 1.25
C LEU A 483 13.28 5.38 1.38
N CYS A 484 13.62 4.38 0.55
CA CYS A 484 13.11 3.01 0.69
C CYS A 484 13.67 2.29 1.93
N TYR A 485 14.75 2.77 2.54
CA TYR A 485 15.30 2.22 3.79
C TYR A 485 14.62 2.80 5.05
N LEU A 486 13.77 3.82 4.88
CA LEU A 486 13.09 4.53 5.98
C LEU A 486 11.64 4.07 6.17
N GLY A 487 11.28 2.87 5.70
CA GLY A 487 9.95 2.27 5.92
C GLY A 487 9.61 2.02 7.39
N GLY A 488 10.57 2.15 8.31
CA GLY A 488 10.37 2.21 9.75
C GLY A 488 10.07 0.87 10.41
N CYS A 489 9.06 0.13 9.96
CA CYS A 489 8.53 -1.06 10.62
C CYS A 489 9.27 -2.37 10.29
N THR A 490 10.38 -2.31 9.56
CA THR A 490 11.09 -3.49 9.05
C THR A 490 12.58 -3.19 8.87
N THR A 491 13.41 -4.23 8.93
CA THR A 491 14.86 -4.16 8.67
C THR A 491 15.17 -4.58 7.23
N ARG A 492 14.33 -4.10 6.32
CA ARG A 492 14.38 -4.39 4.89
C ARG A 492 14.00 -3.12 4.14
N SER A 493 14.64 -2.90 3.00
CA SER A 493 14.24 -1.87 2.06
C SER A 493 12.86 -2.20 1.48
N ILE A 494 11.98 -1.20 1.40
CA ILE A 494 10.62 -1.31 0.87
C ILE A 494 10.56 -0.96 -0.62
N THR A 495 9.47 -1.32 -1.30
CA THR A 495 9.37 -1.22 -2.77
C THR A 495 9.23 0.22 -3.29
N VAL A 496 8.82 1.16 -2.45
CA VAL A 496 8.64 2.58 -2.80
C VAL A 496 9.18 3.46 -1.66
N PRO A 497 9.48 4.75 -1.89
CA PRO A 497 9.96 5.65 -0.84
C PRO A 497 9.01 5.70 0.36
N ALA A 498 9.55 5.83 1.57
CA ALA A 498 8.77 5.86 2.81
C ALA A 498 7.55 6.80 2.78
N PRO A 499 7.63 8.07 2.33
CA PRO A 499 6.45 8.94 2.24
C PRO A 499 5.35 8.37 1.32
N ALA A 500 5.73 7.81 0.17
CA ALA A 500 4.80 7.19 -0.78
C ALA A 500 4.14 5.92 -0.20
N TYR A 501 4.89 5.12 0.53
CA TYR A 501 4.38 3.94 1.22
C TYR A 501 3.40 4.32 2.34
N PHE A 502 3.79 5.31 3.16
CA PHE A 502 2.96 5.79 4.27
C PHE A 502 1.70 6.49 3.78
N SER A 503 1.73 7.22 2.65
CA SER A 503 0.51 7.76 2.06
C SER A 503 -0.47 6.64 1.69
N TYR A 504 0.01 5.54 1.11
CA TYR A 504 -0.86 4.38 0.87
C TYR A 504 -1.46 3.80 2.16
N LEU A 505 -0.66 3.61 3.21
CA LEU A 505 -1.14 3.08 4.49
C LEU A 505 -2.18 3.99 5.16
N ALA A 506 -1.93 5.31 5.17
CA ALA A 506 -2.87 6.29 5.72
C ALA A 506 -4.19 6.32 4.93
N CYS A 507 -4.10 6.26 3.60
CA CYS A 507 -5.28 6.21 2.73
C CYS A 507 -6.09 4.93 2.95
N LYS A 508 -5.41 3.78 3.05
CA LYS A 508 -6.04 2.50 3.35
C LYS A 508 -6.74 2.51 4.72
N ARG A 509 -6.11 3.09 5.75
CA ARG A 509 -6.73 3.24 7.07
C ARG A 509 -8.01 4.06 7.01
N ALA A 510 -7.94 5.22 6.36
CA ALA A 510 -9.11 6.09 6.22
C ALA A 510 -10.24 5.44 5.41
N LYS A 511 -9.91 4.67 4.35
CA LYS A 511 -10.89 3.85 3.65
C LYS A 511 -11.58 2.86 4.61
N GLN A 512 -10.83 2.16 5.46
CA GLN A 512 -11.42 1.22 6.44
C GLN A 512 -12.34 1.93 7.45
N HIS A 513 -11.99 3.16 7.86
CA HIS A 513 -12.85 3.97 8.73
C HIS A 513 -14.18 4.30 8.05
N LEU A 514 -14.15 4.63 6.75
CA LEU A 514 -15.36 4.90 5.98
C LEU A 514 -16.19 3.64 5.74
N GLU A 515 -15.57 2.52 5.37
CA GLU A 515 -16.27 1.25 5.19
C GLU A 515 -17.04 0.88 6.47
N TYR A 516 -16.38 0.92 7.62
CA TYR A 516 -17.02 0.69 8.91
C TYR A 516 -18.16 1.68 9.20
N TYR A 517 -17.94 2.97 8.96
CA TYR A 517 -18.96 3.99 9.17
C TYR A 517 -20.19 3.77 8.27
N LEU A 518 -19.98 3.46 6.99
CA LEU A 518 -21.04 3.20 6.02
C LEU A 518 -21.78 1.88 6.27
N GLU A 519 -21.10 0.85 6.78
CA GLU A 519 -21.74 -0.42 7.19
C GLU A 519 -22.57 -0.25 8.47
N SER A 520 -22.08 0.54 9.44
CA SER A 520 -22.76 0.77 10.72
C SER A 520 -24.04 1.61 10.62
N LYS A 521 -24.15 2.42 9.57
CA LYS A 521 -25.34 3.18 9.22
C LYS A 521 -25.92 2.56 7.95
N GLU A 522 -26.86 1.63 8.06
CA GLU A 522 -27.78 1.33 6.95
C GLU A 522 -28.43 2.65 6.52
N LEU A 523 -27.83 3.31 5.53
CA LEU A 523 -28.17 4.66 5.13
C LEU A 523 -29.46 4.61 4.32
N THR A 524 -30.58 4.79 5.03
CA THR A 524 -31.82 5.38 4.50
C THR A 524 -31.52 6.80 4.01
N VAL A 525 -30.78 6.93 2.90
CA VAL A 525 -30.49 8.22 2.29
C VAL A 525 -31.48 8.46 1.17
N ASN A 526 -32.44 9.35 1.44
CA ASN A 526 -33.23 9.97 0.38
C ASN A 526 -32.30 10.78 -0.54
N PRO A 527 -32.32 10.61 -1.87
CA PRO A 527 -31.25 11.11 -2.75
C PRO A 527 -31.19 12.63 -2.97
N ARG A 528 -32.05 13.44 -2.34
CA ARG A 528 -32.29 14.82 -2.80
C ARG A 528 -32.03 15.96 -1.80
N GLU A 529 -31.75 15.71 -0.52
CA GLU A 529 -31.71 16.84 0.45
C GLU A 529 -30.48 17.01 1.37
N ASP A 530 -29.44 16.16 1.37
CA ASP A 530 -28.46 16.24 2.48
C ASP A 530 -26.96 16.10 2.12
N THR A 531 -26.51 16.70 1.02
CA THR A 531 -25.09 16.61 0.59
C THR A 531 -24.12 17.23 1.60
N LYS A 532 -24.50 18.33 2.25
CA LYS A 532 -23.64 19.07 3.21
C LYS A 532 -23.50 18.32 4.54
N ARG A 533 -24.61 17.80 5.08
CA ARG A 533 -24.64 17.01 6.32
C ARG A 533 -23.99 15.63 6.14
N SER A 534 -24.14 15.03 4.97
CA SER A 534 -23.42 13.83 4.56
C SER A 534 -21.90 14.07 4.53
N ARG A 535 -21.45 15.22 4.00
CA ARG A 535 -20.01 15.57 3.93
C ARG A 535 -19.36 15.72 5.30
N GLU A 536 -19.96 16.48 6.21
CA GLU A 536 -19.42 16.66 7.57
C GLU A 536 -19.31 15.32 8.29
N SER A 537 -20.32 14.46 8.12
CA SER A 537 -20.33 13.14 8.72
C SER A 537 -19.22 12.23 8.19
N LEU A 538 -18.98 12.22 6.86
CA LEU A 538 -17.89 11.46 6.25
C LEU A 538 -16.51 12.01 6.64
N THR A 539 -16.39 13.33 6.77
CA THR A 539 -15.16 13.97 7.23
C THR A 539 -14.87 13.58 8.67
N ASN A 540 -15.87 13.60 9.54
CA ASN A 540 -15.72 13.19 10.95
C ASN A 540 -15.34 11.70 11.06
N ALA A 541 -15.86 10.84 10.19
CA ALA A 541 -15.53 9.42 10.18
C ALA A 541 -14.05 9.12 9.87
N ILE A 542 -13.36 9.98 9.12
CA ILE A 542 -11.92 9.79 8.83
C ILE A 542 -10.99 10.69 9.64
N THR A 543 -11.54 11.68 10.35
CA THR A 543 -10.75 12.62 11.14
C THR A 543 -10.25 11.92 12.38
N VAL A 544 -8.94 11.75 12.48
CA VAL A 544 -8.31 11.17 13.67
C VAL A 544 -8.27 12.19 14.80
N HIS A 545 -8.44 11.69 16.02
CA HIS A 545 -8.36 12.41 17.27
C HIS A 545 -6.98 13.07 17.44
N ASP A 546 -6.99 14.27 18.01
CA ASP A 546 -5.79 15.11 18.16
C ASP A 546 -4.60 14.44 18.87
N ASN A 547 -4.85 13.52 19.82
CA ASN A 547 -3.81 12.80 20.58
C ASN A 547 -2.89 11.95 19.71
N ILE A 548 -3.40 11.41 18.59
CA ILE A 548 -2.64 10.55 17.69
C ILE A 548 -2.42 11.18 16.31
N ARG A 549 -3.00 12.35 16.07
CA ARG A 549 -2.92 13.06 14.78
C ARG A 549 -1.47 13.31 14.34
N ASN A 550 -0.60 13.60 15.30
CA ASN A 550 0.82 13.87 15.07
C ASN A 550 1.70 12.60 15.20
N THR A 551 1.08 11.42 15.19
CA THR A 551 1.79 10.14 15.26
C THR A 551 1.68 9.38 13.95
N MET A 552 2.54 8.38 13.77
CA MET A 552 2.45 7.46 12.63
C MET A 552 1.38 6.38 12.86
N TYR A 553 0.16 6.75 13.29
CA TYR A 553 -0.94 5.84 13.60
C TYR A 553 -1.29 4.87 12.45
N PHE A 554 -0.99 5.29 11.21
CA PHE A 554 -1.19 4.53 9.99
C PHE A 554 -0.18 3.40 9.76
N ALA A 555 0.96 3.40 10.46
CA ALA A 555 2.06 2.45 10.28
C ALA A 555 1.77 1.01 10.73
#